data_AF-A0AAE9EEA0-F1
#
_entry.id   AF-A0AAE9EEA0-F1
#
_cell.length_a   1.000
_cell.length_b   1.000
_cell.length_c   1.000
_cell.angle_alpha   90.00
_cell.angle_beta   90.00
_cell.angle_gamma   90.00
#
_symmetry.space_group_name_H-M   'P 1'
#
loop_
_entity.id
_entity.type
_entity.pdbx_description
1 polymer ?
#
loop_
_entity_poly.entity_id
_entity_poly.type
_entity_poly.pdbx_seq_one_letter_code
_entity_poly.pdbx_strand_id
1 'polypeptide(L)'
;MLPYIILSILVRLAGAQSGGKVLEKYGKQVQLSPPTTSSYQEWFDSNRVHSTRNNTNIEDFKTQLRRSLENTTAAYNSTFMQQLVEERQRYLEKLNEGQFINDQRRLVEELLDPNFYEKTVHPRKDYTQPTRINLSMSLYQILDVDEHMQSIEVNVWMVQHWYDEFLDWNPVDYGMINRTIVPYNQIWIPDTYLYNSEELEQKKTESLMNAQLETGHWSQKKNGAKVQLMFPAIYKLSCRMDVRWFPYDRQNCTFIISSWTHDKQTIDYWPLSSQVNLGNMARNDEWEVISFEFVRVEESFKCCAAPWVMLYAHLVIRRKPLYYMINLVIPTSIITIVAVTGFFTPTSSSSERDEKLYLGINTLLTMSVMMLMVCNQMPSTSTYVPLMSWYYIGIIMVIVVGTFLATGVLAIHGQKHYNKPISDRVRKLVYNPVVEFFILSPPTSLIDLWTEFGVISEQRHSTHLDPLLVQMDPVTAAKMKALRKNQYRMSMDTSQARSVKKQKMQRRCSLEWEFLANVLDRILLTVFCGFTFAVFVILVGFDSFFTVHTKSAHK
;
A
#
# COMPACT_ATOMS: atom_id res chain seq x y z
N MET A 1 -88.06 -40.60 -2.46
CA MET A 1 -87.01 -41.53 -1.97
C MET A 1 -85.69 -40.77 -2.01
N LEU A 2 -85.21 -40.27 -0.87
CA LEU A 2 -84.46 -41.05 0.10
C LEU A 2 -83.30 -41.76 -0.63
N PRO A 3 -82.07 -41.21 -0.63
CA PRO A 3 -81.31 -41.05 0.62
C PRO A 3 -80.27 -39.90 0.57
N TYR A 4 -80.70 -38.64 0.68
CA TYR A 4 -79.76 -37.49 0.90
C TYR A 4 -80.25 -36.47 1.93
N ILE A 5 -81.44 -36.70 2.50
CA ILE A 5 -82.08 -35.79 3.48
C ILE A 5 -81.66 -36.15 4.93
N ILE A 6 -81.03 -37.30 5.17
CA ILE A 6 -80.62 -37.73 6.52
C ILE A 6 -79.18 -37.30 6.87
N LEU A 7 -78.35 -36.91 5.88
CA LEU A 7 -76.97 -36.44 6.13
C LEU A 7 -76.84 -34.91 6.22
N SER A 8 -77.86 -34.16 5.78
CA SER A 8 -77.86 -32.69 5.72
C SER A 8 -78.46 -32.01 6.96
N ILE A 9 -79.06 -32.77 7.89
CA ILE A 9 -79.62 -32.24 9.15
C ILE A 9 -78.64 -32.39 10.32
N LEU A 10 -77.66 -33.31 10.26
CA LEU A 10 -76.70 -33.53 11.35
C LEU A 10 -75.40 -32.70 11.27
N VAL A 11 -75.21 -31.91 10.21
CA VAL A 11 -74.07 -30.96 10.09
C VAL A 11 -74.53 -29.51 10.37
N ARG A 12 -75.79 -29.32 10.81
CA ARG A 12 -76.42 -28.01 11.07
C ARG A 12 -76.43 -27.55 12.53
N LEU A 13 -75.48 -27.99 13.35
CA LEU A 13 -75.26 -27.43 14.69
C LEU A 13 -73.76 -27.33 15.02
N ALA A 14 -73.05 -26.41 14.37
CA ALA A 14 -71.95 -25.63 14.96
C ALA A 14 -71.17 -24.89 13.85
N GLY A 15 -71.53 -23.64 13.58
CA GLY A 15 -70.68 -22.75 12.78
C GLY A 15 -71.42 -21.65 12.03
N ALA A 16 -71.47 -20.46 12.62
CA ALA A 16 -71.46 -19.19 11.90
C ALA A 16 -70.90 -18.09 12.82
N GLN A 17 -69.66 -17.70 12.54
CA GLN A 17 -68.97 -16.54 13.08
C GLN A 17 -69.60 -15.24 12.53
N SER A 18 -69.56 -14.19 13.34
CA SER A 18 -69.46 -12.80 12.89
C SER A 18 -68.49 -12.08 13.83
N GLY A 19 -67.42 -11.50 13.28
CA GLY A 19 -66.59 -10.51 13.95
C GLY A 19 -65.09 -10.80 13.97
N GLY A 20 -64.36 -10.18 13.04
CA GLY A 20 -62.98 -9.69 13.20
C GLY A 20 -61.83 -10.70 13.37
N LYS A 21 -61.05 -10.90 12.30
CA LYS A 21 -59.68 -11.45 12.37
C LYS A 21 -58.67 -10.30 12.34
N VAL A 22 -57.79 -10.25 13.33
CA VAL A 22 -56.42 -9.69 13.26
C VAL A 22 -55.52 -10.64 14.04
N LEU A 23 -54.35 -10.99 13.48
CA LEU A 23 -53.35 -11.89 14.06
C LEU A 23 -52.01 -11.13 14.19
N GLU A 24 -51.38 -11.24 15.37
CA GLU A 24 -49.92 -11.30 15.70
C GLU A 24 -49.71 -10.66 17.10
N LYS A 25 -48.75 -11.04 17.97
CA LYS A 25 -47.54 -11.87 17.87
C LYS A 25 -47.20 -12.38 19.29
N TYR A 26 -46.78 -13.64 19.40
CA TYR A 26 -46.30 -14.34 20.61
C TYR A 26 -47.26 -14.38 21.82
N GLY A 27 -48.24 -15.27 21.75
CA GLY A 27 -48.93 -15.80 22.91
C GLY A 27 -49.41 -17.21 22.61
N LYS A 28 -48.75 -18.24 23.15
CA LYS A 28 -49.47 -19.51 23.33
C LYS A 28 -50.60 -19.18 24.29
N GLN A 29 -51.84 -19.14 23.78
CA GLN A 29 -53.02 -19.14 24.63
C GLN A 29 -52.95 -20.39 25.50
N VAL A 30 -52.65 -20.20 26.78
CA VAL A 30 -52.82 -21.26 27.76
C VAL A 30 -54.32 -21.38 27.97
N GLN A 31 -54.94 -22.39 27.36
CA GLN A 31 -56.25 -22.83 27.79
C GLN A 31 -56.12 -23.29 29.24
N LEU A 32 -56.92 -22.68 30.12
CA LEU A 32 -57.06 -23.09 31.52
C LEU A 32 -57.74 -24.46 31.56
N SER A 33 -56.95 -25.53 31.61
CA SER A 33 -57.41 -26.81 32.18
C SER A 33 -57.43 -26.70 33.72
N PRO A 34 -58.37 -27.39 34.39
CA PRO A 34 -58.51 -27.31 35.84
C PRO A 34 -57.20 -27.71 36.56
N PRO A 35 -56.86 -27.05 37.66
CA PRO A 35 -55.53 -27.16 38.28
C PRO A 35 -55.41 -28.51 38.98
N THR A 36 -54.63 -29.42 38.42
CA THR A 36 -54.08 -30.55 39.16
C THR A 36 -52.66 -30.21 39.62
N THR A 37 -52.32 -30.66 40.83
CA THR A 37 -51.02 -30.46 41.50
C THR A 37 -49.81 -30.89 40.67
N SER A 38 -49.98 -31.85 39.74
CA SER A 38 -48.92 -32.29 38.83
C SER A 38 -48.51 -31.23 37.81
N SER A 39 -49.44 -30.38 37.36
CA SER A 39 -49.16 -29.36 36.33
C SER A 39 -48.30 -28.20 36.84
N TYR A 40 -48.35 -27.92 38.14
CA TYR A 40 -47.55 -26.85 38.76
C TYR A 40 -46.10 -27.25 38.93
N GLN A 41 -45.84 -28.52 39.31
CA GLN A 41 -44.50 -29.07 39.44
C GLN A 41 -43.77 -29.07 38.08
N GLU A 42 -44.43 -29.55 37.02
CA GLU A 42 -43.90 -29.55 35.65
C GLU A 42 -43.62 -28.14 35.12
N TRP A 43 -44.52 -27.18 35.42
CA TRP A 43 -44.32 -25.78 35.04
C TRP A 43 -43.18 -25.11 35.83
N PHE A 44 -43.08 -25.38 37.13
CA PHE A 44 -42.03 -24.84 38.01
C PHE A 44 -40.64 -25.36 37.59
N ASP A 45 -40.54 -26.66 37.30
CA ASP A 45 -39.30 -27.28 36.82
C ASP A 45 -38.95 -26.81 35.39
N SER A 46 -39.93 -26.51 34.54
CA SER A 46 -39.73 -25.96 33.19
C SER A 46 -39.26 -24.49 33.19
N ASN A 47 -39.74 -23.67 34.13
CA ASN A 47 -39.35 -22.25 34.23
C ASN A 47 -38.14 -21.98 35.15
N ARG A 48 -37.61 -23.02 35.80
CA ARG A 48 -36.45 -22.99 36.69
C ARG A 48 -35.19 -22.37 36.06
N VAL A 49 -35.10 -22.35 34.74
CA VAL A 49 -33.91 -21.92 33.99
C VAL A 49 -33.77 -20.38 33.93
N HIS A 50 -34.80 -19.60 34.26
CA HIS A 50 -34.74 -18.13 34.14
C HIS A 50 -34.38 -17.35 35.42
N SER A 51 -34.28 -17.97 36.60
CA SER A 51 -33.95 -17.22 37.84
C SER A 51 -32.71 -17.68 38.61
N THR A 52 -31.93 -18.65 38.11
CA THR A 52 -30.68 -19.04 38.78
C THR A 52 -29.51 -18.15 38.37
N ARG A 53 -29.55 -16.87 38.77
CA ARG A 53 -28.33 -16.11 39.04
C ARG A 53 -28.60 -15.07 40.13
N ASN A 54 -27.96 -15.29 41.27
CA ASN A 54 -27.92 -14.43 42.46
C ASN A 54 -29.22 -14.32 43.28
N ASN A 55 -29.49 -15.32 44.12
CA ASN A 55 -30.00 -15.04 45.45
C ASN A 55 -29.74 -16.20 46.42
N THR A 56 -28.88 -15.97 47.40
CA THR A 56 -28.53 -16.92 48.48
C THR A 56 -29.68 -17.19 49.46
N ASN A 57 -30.80 -16.44 49.35
CA ASN A 57 -32.01 -16.64 50.17
C ASN A 57 -32.97 -17.73 49.64
N ILE A 58 -32.75 -18.27 48.44
CA ILE A 58 -33.65 -19.28 47.86
C ILE A 58 -33.52 -20.64 48.56
N GLU A 59 -32.32 -20.99 49.04
CA GLU A 59 -32.12 -22.25 49.77
C GLU A 59 -32.74 -22.20 51.18
N ASP A 60 -32.71 -21.05 51.86
CA ASP A 60 -33.35 -20.89 53.17
C ASP A 60 -34.89 -20.97 53.05
N PHE A 61 -35.44 -20.39 51.98
CA PHE A 61 -36.86 -20.52 51.63
C PHE A 61 -37.27 -21.95 51.26
N LYS A 62 -36.44 -22.69 50.49
CA LYS A 62 -36.65 -24.12 50.21
C LYS A 62 -36.61 -24.97 51.47
N THR A 63 -35.76 -24.63 52.43
CA THR A 63 -35.61 -25.36 53.70
C THR A 63 -36.83 -25.14 54.60
N GLN A 64 -37.37 -23.91 54.62
CA GLN A 64 -38.64 -23.60 55.26
C GLN A 64 -39.84 -24.29 54.57
N LEU A 65 -39.84 -24.34 53.23
CA LEU A 65 -40.87 -25.04 52.46
C LEU A 65 -40.86 -26.55 52.74
N ARG A 66 -39.68 -27.18 52.81
CA ARG A 66 -39.53 -28.59 53.18
C ARG A 66 -40.04 -28.88 54.59
N ARG A 67 -39.67 -28.06 55.57
CA ARG A 67 -40.16 -28.18 56.96
C ARG A 67 -41.67 -27.99 57.07
N SER A 68 -42.25 -27.13 56.22
CA SER A 68 -43.70 -26.92 56.16
C SER A 68 -44.45 -28.07 55.47
N LEU A 69 -43.81 -28.78 54.53
CA LEU A 69 -44.37 -29.94 53.83
C LEU A 69 -44.32 -31.23 54.67
N GLU A 70 -43.37 -31.33 55.60
CA GLU A 70 -43.21 -32.51 56.47
C GLU A 70 -44.14 -32.52 57.70
N ASN A 71 -44.70 -31.37 58.11
CA ASN A 71 -45.66 -31.28 59.22
C ASN A 71 -47.12 -31.33 58.72
N THR A 72 -47.74 -32.49 58.91
CA THR A 72 -49.09 -32.86 58.47
C THR A 72 -50.22 -32.12 59.20
N THR A 73 -50.84 -31.13 58.54
CA THR A 73 -52.27 -30.82 58.72
C THR A 73 -52.92 -30.38 57.39
N ALA A 74 -53.98 -31.09 56.97
CA ALA A 74 -54.64 -30.91 55.67
C ALA A 74 -55.30 -29.53 55.47
N ALA A 75 -55.51 -28.75 56.54
CA ALA A 75 -56.09 -27.40 56.48
C ALA A 75 -55.08 -26.31 56.05
N TYR A 76 -53.77 -26.56 56.22
CA TYR A 76 -52.72 -25.63 55.83
C TYR A 76 -52.41 -25.69 54.32
N ASN A 77 -52.65 -26.86 53.70
CA ASN A 77 -52.44 -27.04 52.26
C ASN A 77 -53.49 -26.32 51.40
N SER A 78 -54.76 -26.24 51.81
CA SER A 78 -55.77 -25.55 50.99
C SER A 78 -55.60 -24.03 51.03
N THR A 79 -55.29 -23.47 52.20
CA THR A 79 -55.12 -22.03 52.41
C THR A 79 -53.81 -21.51 51.83
N PHE A 80 -52.70 -22.23 52.00
CA PHE A 80 -51.42 -21.88 51.37
C PHE A 80 -51.45 -22.04 49.85
N MET A 81 -52.10 -23.10 49.33
CA MET A 81 -52.28 -23.25 47.88
C MET A 81 -53.23 -22.20 47.30
N GLN A 82 -54.28 -21.79 48.02
CA GLN A 82 -55.11 -20.66 47.61
C GLN A 82 -54.32 -19.35 47.56
N GLN A 83 -53.45 -19.08 48.54
CA GLN A 83 -52.57 -17.90 48.50
C GLN A 83 -51.63 -17.91 47.29
N LEU A 84 -51.04 -19.05 46.96
CA LEU A 84 -50.18 -19.18 45.77
C LEU A 84 -50.96 -19.01 44.46
N VAL A 85 -52.20 -19.48 44.41
CA VAL A 85 -53.09 -19.29 43.24
C VAL A 85 -53.51 -17.82 43.11
N GLU A 86 -53.81 -17.14 44.21
CA GLU A 86 -54.12 -15.70 44.22
C GLU A 86 -52.90 -14.84 43.86
N GLU A 87 -51.70 -15.18 44.35
CA GLU A 87 -50.47 -14.50 43.94
C GLU A 87 -50.17 -14.72 42.46
N ARG A 88 -50.40 -15.93 41.94
CA ARG A 88 -50.32 -16.22 40.51
C ARG A 88 -51.34 -15.41 39.71
N GLN A 89 -52.58 -15.29 40.18
CA GLN A 89 -53.60 -14.47 39.52
C GLN A 89 -53.23 -13.00 39.52
N ARG A 90 -52.80 -12.43 40.66
CA ARG A 90 -52.31 -11.04 40.71
C ARG A 90 -51.08 -10.83 39.82
N TYR A 91 -50.17 -11.79 39.75
CA TYR A 91 -49.00 -11.69 38.87
C TYR A 91 -49.41 -11.67 37.39
N LEU A 92 -50.36 -12.53 37.01
CA LEU A 92 -50.91 -12.59 35.65
C LEU A 92 -51.76 -11.35 35.31
N GLU A 93 -52.53 -10.82 36.26
CA GLU A 93 -53.27 -9.56 36.11
C GLU A 93 -52.31 -8.38 35.95
N LYS A 94 -51.26 -8.27 36.77
CA LYS A 94 -50.22 -7.25 36.62
C LYS A 94 -49.43 -7.36 35.31
N LEU A 95 -49.24 -8.57 34.79
CA LEU A 95 -48.68 -8.80 33.45
C LEU A 95 -49.63 -8.33 32.35
N ASN A 96 -50.94 -8.61 32.47
CA ASN A 96 -51.97 -8.16 31.54
C ASN A 96 -52.22 -6.64 31.62
N GLU A 97 -52.03 -6.03 32.78
CA GLU A 97 -52.07 -4.58 33.01
C GLU A 97 -50.81 -3.85 32.52
N GLY A 98 -49.80 -4.57 31.99
CA GLY A 98 -48.56 -3.98 31.52
C GLY A 98 -47.65 -3.45 32.62
N GLN A 99 -47.96 -3.70 33.90
CA GLN A 99 -47.24 -3.19 35.07
C GLN A 99 -45.79 -3.69 35.18
N PHE A 100 -45.41 -4.70 34.38
CA PHE A 100 -44.06 -5.26 34.29
C PHE A 100 -43.35 -4.97 32.95
N ILE A 101 -43.98 -4.22 32.04
CA ILE A 101 -43.32 -3.79 30.81
C ILE A 101 -42.39 -2.63 31.18
N ASN A 102 -41.08 -2.88 31.08
CA ASN A 102 -40.06 -1.83 31.22
C ASN A 102 -40.44 -0.64 30.32
N ASP A 103 -40.44 0.60 30.85
CA ASP A 103 -40.81 1.81 30.09
C ASP A 103 -40.01 1.93 28.79
N GLN A 104 -38.76 1.46 28.77
CA GLN A 104 -37.94 1.41 27.56
C GLN A 104 -38.51 0.47 26.49
N ARG A 105 -39.06 -0.67 26.91
CA ARG A 105 -39.68 -1.63 25.98
C ARG A 105 -40.98 -1.06 25.42
N ARG A 106 -41.83 -0.46 26.27
CA ARG A 106 -43.05 0.23 25.83
C ARG A 106 -42.72 1.32 24.80
N LEU A 107 -41.72 2.14 25.09
CA LEU A 107 -41.26 3.19 24.18
C LEU A 107 -40.87 2.62 22.80
N VAL A 108 -40.05 1.57 22.75
CA VAL A 108 -39.59 1.00 21.48
C VAL A 108 -40.72 0.33 20.72
N GLU A 109 -41.64 -0.36 21.39
CA GLU A 109 -42.81 -0.98 20.77
C GLU A 109 -43.76 0.06 20.17
N GLU A 110 -43.96 1.21 20.83
CA GLU A 110 -44.79 2.31 20.32
C GLU A 110 -44.12 3.10 19.19
N LEU A 111 -42.82 3.40 19.29
CA LEU A 111 -42.07 4.11 18.25
C LEU A 111 -41.98 3.33 16.94
N LEU A 112 -41.89 2.00 17.03
CA LEU A 112 -41.70 1.11 15.88
C LEU A 112 -42.97 0.36 15.49
N ASP A 113 -44.15 0.83 15.94
CA ASP A 113 -45.43 0.28 15.53
C ASP A 113 -45.57 0.40 14.00
N PRO A 114 -45.74 -0.71 13.26
CA PRO A 114 -45.93 -0.68 11.81
C PRO A 114 -47.13 0.15 11.34
N ASN A 115 -48.09 0.43 12.22
CA ASN A 115 -49.23 1.29 11.89
C ASN A 115 -48.85 2.77 11.80
N PHE A 116 -47.78 3.19 12.46
CA PHE A 116 -47.35 4.58 12.56
C PHE A 116 -46.03 4.85 11.83
N TYR A 117 -45.08 3.91 11.91
CA TYR A 117 -43.75 4.06 11.35
C TYR A 117 -43.50 3.06 10.22
N GLU A 118 -43.36 3.57 9.00
CA GLU A 118 -43.02 2.78 7.81
C GLU A 118 -41.59 3.10 7.37
N LYS A 119 -40.66 2.19 7.65
CA LYS A 119 -39.22 2.36 7.38
C LYS A 119 -38.86 2.47 5.89
N THR A 120 -39.72 2.00 4.99
CA THR A 120 -39.47 2.04 3.54
C THR A 120 -39.74 3.41 2.94
N VAL A 121 -40.43 4.28 3.69
CA VAL A 121 -40.81 5.61 3.25
C VAL A 121 -39.88 6.64 3.89
N HIS A 122 -39.46 7.61 3.09
CA HIS A 122 -38.63 8.71 3.56
C HIS A 122 -39.36 9.51 4.69
N PRO A 123 -38.76 9.68 5.88
CA PRO A 123 -39.45 10.14 7.08
C PRO A 123 -39.56 11.67 7.13
N ARG A 124 -40.47 12.24 6.34
CA ARG A 124 -40.80 13.67 6.34
C ARG A 124 -42.30 13.93 6.40
N LYS A 125 -42.76 14.89 7.20
CA LYS A 125 -44.16 15.37 7.18
C LYS A 125 -44.39 16.36 6.04
N ASP A 126 -43.41 17.22 5.77
CA ASP A 126 -43.45 18.20 4.68
C ASP A 126 -42.56 17.74 3.52
N TYR A 127 -43.19 17.43 2.37
CA TYR A 127 -42.48 16.96 1.18
C TYR A 127 -41.65 18.05 0.48
N THR A 128 -41.83 19.32 0.85
CA THR A 128 -41.11 20.44 0.23
C THR A 128 -39.72 20.67 0.81
N GLN A 129 -39.46 20.15 2.01
CA GLN A 129 -38.18 20.32 2.70
C GLN A 129 -37.28 19.08 2.54
N PRO A 130 -35.97 19.28 2.29
CA PRO A 130 -35.02 18.18 2.26
C PRO A 130 -34.65 17.73 3.67
N THR A 131 -34.39 16.43 3.85
CA THR A 131 -33.78 15.93 5.07
C THR A 131 -32.29 16.20 5.05
N ARG A 132 -31.81 16.97 6.03
CA ARG A 132 -30.39 17.24 6.20
C ARG A 132 -29.69 16.06 6.87
N ILE A 133 -28.67 15.53 6.21
CA ILE A 133 -27.80 14.48 6.77
C ILE A 133 -26.44 15.10 7.07
N ASN A 134 -26.09 15.16 8.35
CA ASN A 134 -24.75 15.56 8.76
C ASN A 134 -23.85 14.33 8.83
N LEU A 135 -22.80 14.33 8.04
CA LEU A 135 -21.83 13.25 7.93
C LEU A 135 -20.53 13.62 8.63
N SER A 136 -20.00 12.69 9.40
CA SER A 136 -18.69 12.77 10.02
C SER A 136 -17.95 11.46 9.76
N MET A 137 -16.67 11.55 9.44
CA MET A 137 -15.80 10.40 9.22
C MET A 137 -14.60 10.49 10.16
N SER A 138 -14.12 9.34 10.62
CA SER A 138 -12.82 9.20 11.29
C SER A 138 -12.00 8.13 10.58
N LEU A 139 -10.74 8.42 10.24
CA LEU A 139 -9.85 7.44 9.65
C LEU A 139 -9.18 6.63 10.78
N TYR A 140 -9.40 5.31 10.80
CA TYR A 140 -8.76 4.44 11.79
C TYR A 140 -7.41 3.94 11.31
N GLN A 141 -7.32 3.43 10.08
CA GLN A 141 -6.05 2.97 9.50
C GLN A 141 -6.15 2.92 7.98
N ILE A 142 -5.00 3.11 7.33
CA ILE A 142 -4.80 2.74 5.93
C ILE A 142 -4.35 1.28 5.94
N LEU A 143 -5.15 0.40 5.32
CA LEU A 143 -4.92 -1.03 5.29
C LEU A 143 -3.92 -1.39 4.19
N ASP A 144 -4.21 -0.94 2.97
CA ASP A 144 -3.39 -1.23 1.80
C ASP A 144 -3.48 -0.10 0.76
N VAL A 145 -2.42 0.08 0.00
CA VAL A 145 -2.33 1.03 -1.11
C VAL A 145 -1.73 0.28 -2.27
N ASP A 146 -2.56 -0.19 -3.20
CA ASP A 146 -2.09 -0.89 -4.39
C ASP A 146 -1.92 0.10 -5.54
N GLU A 147 -0.68 0.45 -5.82
CA GLU A 147 -0.36 1.37 -6.91
C GLU A 147 -0.58 0.76 -8.27
N HIS A 148 -0.38 -0.55 -8.42
CA HIS A 148 -0.54 -1.26 -9.69
C HIS A 148 -2.02 -1.35 -10.10
N MET A 149 -2.90 -1.71 -9.16
CA MET A 149 -4.34 -1.72 -9.35
C MET A 149 -4.97 -0.32 -9.26
N GLN A 150 -4.21 0.70 -8.83
CA GLN A 150 -4.72 2.06 -8.61
C GLN A 150 -5.89 2.09 -7.61
N SER A 151 -5.72 1.38 -6.49
CA SER A 151 -6.74 1.22 -5.47
C SER A 151 -6.18 1.48 -4.07
N ILE A 152 -7.00 2.02 -3.18
CA ILE A 152 -6.66 2.20 -1.77
C ILE A 152 -7.72 1.56 -0.89
N GLU A 153 -7.28 0.84 0.13
CA GLU A 153 -8.13 0.20 1.13
C GLU A 153 -7.94 0.88 2.49
N VAL A 154 -9.02 1.40 3.06
CA VAL A 154 -9.01 2.09 4.35
C VAL A 154 -10.07 1.55 5.29
N ASN A 155 -9.77 1.57 6.58
CA ASN A 155 -10.74 1.35 7.64
C ASN A 155 -11.17 2.71 8.21
N VAL A 156 -12.45 3.02 8.06
CA VAL A 156 -13.05 4.28 8.49
C VAL A 156 -14.21 4.03 9.45
N TRP A 157 -14.49 5.03 10.25
CA TRP A 157 -15.68 5.08 11.09
C TRP A 157 -16.56 6.22 10.66
N MET A 158 -17.73 5.84 10.16
CA MET A 158 -18.75 6.73 9.65
C MET A 158 -19.76 7.03 10.74
N VAL A 159 -20.13 8.30 10.86
CA VAL A 159 -21.21 8.76 11.73
C VAL A 159 -22.15 9.60 10.89
N GLN A 160 -23.40 9.17 10.82
CA GLN A 160 -24.47 9.89 10.15
C GLN A 160 -25.46 10.38 11.19
N HIS A 161 -25.80 11.67 11.12
CA HIS A 161 -26.83 12.30 11.94
C HIS A 161 -27.92 12.87 11.06
N TRP A 162 -29.16 12.48 11.31
CA TRP A 162 -30.34 13.10 10.71
C TRP A 162 -31.42 13.26 11.77
N TYR A 163 -32.49 13.96 11.42
CA TYR A 163 -33.68 14.07 12.25
C TYR A 163 -34.82 13.29 11.59
N ASP A 164 -35.49 12.46 12.37
CA ASP A 164 -36.68 11.71 11.93
C ASP A 164 -37.91 12.27 12.67
N GLU A 165 -38.84 12.81 11.90
CA GLU A 165 -40.04 13.50 12.40
C GLU A 165 -41.10 12.55 13.00
N PHE A 166 -40.98 11.25 12.74
CA PHE A 166 -41.91 10.23 13.22
C PHE A 166 -41.39 9.46 14.44
N LEU A 167 -40.08 9.51 14.73
CA LEU A 167 -39.49 8.80 15.86
C LEU A 167 -39.38 9.64 17.15
N ASP A 168 -40.17 10.70 17.30
CA ASP A 168 -40.12 11.59 18.48
C ASP A 168 -41.06 11.14 19.61
N TRP A 169 -40.66 11.38 20.85
CA TRP A 169 -41.44 11.03 22.04
C TRP A 169 -41.24 12.02 23.18
N ASN A 170 -42.20 12.06 24.10
CA ASN A 170 -42.11 12.83 25.33
C ASN A 170 -41.43 11.98 26.43
N PRO A 171 -40.24 12.36 26.93
CA PRO A 171 -39.52 11.56 27.93
C PRO A 171 -40.30 11.40 29.25
N VAL A 172 -41.18 12.34 29.59
CA VAL A 172 -42.00 12.29 30.82
C VAL A 172 -42.90 11.05 30.86
N ASP A 173 -43.39 10.62 29.70
CA ASP A 173 -44.36 9.51 29.59
C ASP A 173 -43.69 8.12 29.64
N TYR A 174 -42.34 8.06 29.57
CA TYR A 174 -41.55 6.82 29.56
C TYR A 174 -40.42 6.86 30.58
N GLY A 175 -40.66 7.42 31.78
CA GLY A 175 -39.69 7.36 32.87
C GLY A 175 -38.43 8.21 32.65
N MET A 176 -38.56 9.36 31.97
CA MET A 176 -37.47 10.30 31.66
C MET A 176 -36.37 9.73 30.74
N ILE A 177 -36.71 8.77 29.89
CA ILE A 177 -35.79 8.20 28.90
C ILE A 177 -35.57 9.21 27.77
N ASN A 178 -34.39 9.82 27.73
CA ASN A 178 -34.01 10.78 26.68
C ASN A 178 -33.38 10.11 25.46
N ARG A 179 -32.83 8.90 25.62
CA ARG A 179 -32.11 8.20 24.56
C ARG A 179 -32.46 6.72 24.59
N THR A 180 -32.64 6.14 23.42
CA THR A 180 -32.85 4.70 23.25
C THR A 180 -32.04 4.18 22.07
N ILE A 181 -31.83 2.87 22.01
CA ILE A 181 -31.06 2.21 20.96
C ILE A 181 -31.99 1.25 20.24
N VAL A 182 -32.07 1.38 18.92
CA VAL A 182 -32.93 0.55 18.07
C VAL A 182 -32.13 -0.14 16.97
N PRO A 183 -32.51 -1.34 16.53
CA PRO A 183 -31.90 -1.98 15.37
C PRO A 183 -32.02 -1.11 14.11
N TYR A 184 -30.93 -0.97 13.34
CA TYR A 184 -30.94 -0.15 12.10
C TYR A 184 -31.94 -0.67 11.06
N ASN A 185 -32.26 -1.97 11.07
CA ASN A 185 -33.14 -2.60 10.10
C ASN A 185 -34.65 -2.35 10.36
N GLN A 186 -34.99 -1.72 11.48
CA GLN A 186 -36.35 -1.35 11.87
C GLN A 186 -36.65 0.13 11.61
N ILE A 187 -35.63 0.95 11.33
CA ILE A 187 -35.78 2.37 11.03
C ILE A 187 -35.44 2.66 9.56
N TRP A 188 -35.90 3.81 9.05
CA TRP A 188 -35.42 4.33 7.78
C TRP A 188 -33.96 4.75 7.91
N ILE A 189 -33.17 4.43 6.88
CA ILE A 189 -31.78 4.87 6.76
C ILE A 189 -31.58 5.51 5.38
N PRO A 190 -30.78 6.59 5.28
CA PRO A 190 -30.47 7.19 3.99
C PRO A 190 -29.59 6.28 3.14
N ASP A 191 -29.72 6.39 1.82
CA ASP A 191 -28.98 5.62 0.82
C ASP A 191 -27.56 6.19 0.55
N THR A 192 -26.84 6.52 1.62
CA THR A 192 -25.48 7.06 1.54
C THR A 192 -24.56 6.04 0.88
N TYR A 193 -23.96 6.42 -0.26
CA TYR A 193 -23.14 5.55 -1.08
C TYR A 193 -21.80 6.18 -1.42
N LEU A 194 -20.78 5.34 -1.59
CA LEU A 194 -19.44 5.74 -2.04
C LEU A 194 -19.30 5.43 -3.54
N TYR A 195 -19.34 6.47 -4.38
CA TYR A 195 -19.43 6.31 -5.85
C TYR A 195 -18.21 5.65 -6.48
N ASN A 196 -17.02 5.86 -5.90
CA ASN A 196 -15.77 5.30 -6.40
C ASN A 196 -15.31 4.05 -5.65
N SER A 197 -16.24 3.35 -4.98
CA SER A 197 -15.98 2.03 -4.38
C SER A 197 -15.77 0.96 -5.45
N GLU A 198 -14.78 0.09 -5.26
CA GLU A 198 -14.59 -1.11 -6.09
C GLU A 198 -15.50 -2.28 -5.67
N GLU A 199 -15.96 -2.28 -4.42
CA GLU A 199 -16.91 -3.26 -3.90
C GLU A 199 -18.31 -2.63 -3.83
N LEU A 200 -19.28 -3.24 -4.50
CA LEU A 200 -20.66 -2.75 -4.55
C LEU A 200 -21.54 -3.30 -3.41
N GLU A 201 -21.14 -4.42 -2.81
CA GLU A 201 -21.91 -5.09 -1.78
C GLU A 201 -21.73 -4.42 -0.40
N GLN A 202 -22.74 -3.65 0.01
CA GLN A 202 -22.75 -2.96 1.31
C GLN A 202 -22.46 -3.88 2.51
N LYS A 203 -22.95 -5.13 2.50
CA LYS A 203 -22.74 -6.08 3.61
C LYS A 203 -21.29 -6.49 3.81
N LYS A 204 -20.44 -6.36 2.79
CA LYS A 204 -19.01 -6.65 2.88
C LYS A 204 -18.21 -5.43 3.31
N THR A 205 -18.63 -4.24 2.88
CA THR A 205 -17.92 -2.99 3.16
C THR A 205 -18.32 -2.37 4.50
N GLU A 206 -19.60 -2.44 4.86
CA GLU A 206 -20.19 -1.74 5.99
C GLU A 206 -20.81 -2.73 6.98
N SER A 207 -20.36 -2.66 8.24
CA SER A 207 -21.04 -3.36 9.32
C SER A 207 -22.01 -2.37 9.94
N LEU A 208 -23.33 -2.48 9.72
CA LEU A 208 -24.31 -1.59 10.36
C LEU A 208 -24.68 -2.11 11.75
N MET A 209 -24.68 -1.22 12.74
CA MET A 209 -25.01 -1.48 14.14
C MET A 209 -26.35 -0.86 14.48
N ASN A 210 -26.80 -1.04 15.71
CA ASN A 210 -27.97 -0.35 16.22
C ASN A 210 -27.79 1.17 16.14
N ALA A 211 -28.86 1.86 15.76
CA ALA A 211 -28.92 3.31 15.74
C ALA A 211 -29.29 3.82 17.13
N GLN A 212 -28.72 4.97 17.49
CA GLN A 212 -29.05 5.68 18.72
C GLN A 212 -30.06 6.78 18.41
N LEU A 213 -31.19 6.76 19.10
CA LEU A 213 -32.23 7.78 19.03
C LEU A 213 -32.11 8.70 20.25
N GLU A 214 -32.24 10.00 20.02
CA GLU A 214 -32.31 11.03 21.05
C GLU A 214 -33.56 11.88 20.83
N THR A 215 -34.38 12.02 21.88
CA THR A 215 -35.66 12.77 21.80
C THR A 215 -35.43 14.22 21.37
N GLY A 216 -36.31 14.70 20.48
CA GLY A 216 -36.36 16.10 20.09
C GLY A 216 -37.00 17.01 21.14
N HIS A 217 -37.62 16.44 22.18
CA HIS A 217 -38.43 17.17 23.16
C HIS A 217 -37.69 18.32 23.85
N TRP A 218 -36.42 18.11 24.23
CA TRP A 218 -35.58 19.12 24.88
C TRP A 218 -34.91 20.07 23.89
N SER A 219 -34.89 19.72 22.60
CA SER A 219 -34.31 20.56 21.56
C SER A 219 -35.27 21.70 21.22
N GLN A 220 -34.73 22.92 21.11
CA GLN A 220 -35.51 24.07 20.64
C GLN A 220 -35.99 23.89 19.18
N LYS A 221 -35.36 22.99 18.42
CA LYS A 221 -35.77 22.60 17.07
C LYS A 221 -36.69 21.38 17.17
N LYS A 222 -38.01 21.60 17.07
CA LYS A 222 -39.05 20.55 17.04
C LYS A 222 -39.10 19.78 15.71
N ASN A 223 -37.95 19.29 15.24
CA ASN A 223 -37.85 18.59 13.95
C ASN A 223 -37.86 17.06 14.12
N GLY A 224 -38.39 16.57 15.24
CA GLY A 224 -38.41 15.15 15.59
C GLY A 224 -37.18 14.67 16.36
N ALA A 225 -37.02 13.36 16.47
CA ALA A 225 -35.90 12.73 17.16
C ALA A 225 -34.63 12.78 16.32
N LYS A 226 -33.50 13.01 16.99
CA LYS A 226 -32.19 12.94 16.36
C LYS A 226 -31.75 11.48 16.28
N VAL A 227 -31.50 11.00 15.08
CA VAL A 227 -30.98 9.66 14.82
C VAL A 227 -29.48 9.74 14.58
N GLN A 228 -28.73 8.90 15.28
CA GLN A 228 -27.29 8.73 15.11
C GLN A 228 -27.00 7.29 14.71
N LEU A 229 -26.55 7.11 13.47
CA LEU A 229 -26.07 5.83 12.96
C LEU A 229 -24.55 5.89 12.87
N MET A 230 -23.89 5.01 13.62
CA MET A 230 -22.43 4.90 13.62
C MET A 230 -22.04 3.56 13.05
N PHE A 231 -21.06 3.53 12.14
CA PHE A 231 -20.56 2.27 11.64
C PHE A 231 -19.09 2.24 11.21
N PRO A 232 -18.35 1.16 11.53
CA PRO A 232 -17.08 0.90 10.89
C PRO A 232 -17.33 0.38 9.47
N ALA A 233 -16.52 0.88 8.55
CA ALA A 233 -16.53 0.46 7.16
C ALA A 233 -15.10 0.26 6.67
N ILE A 234 -14.91 -0.78 5.86
CA ILE A 234 -13.71 -0.99 5.08
C ILE A 234 -14.06 -0.63 3.65
N TYR A 235 -13.49 0.48 3.18
CA TYR A 235 -13.71 0.95 1.82
C TYR A 235 -12.47 0.68 0.99
N LYS A 236 -12.67 -0.03 -0.12
CA LYS A 236 -11.72 -0.15 -1.21
C LYS A 236 -12.18 0.76 -2.34
N LEU A 237 -11.41 1.80 -2.63
CA LEU A 237 -11.77 2.82 -3.61
C LEU A 237 -10.73 2.91 -4.72
N SER A 238 -11.23 3.14 -5.93
CA SER A 238 -10.38 3.43 -7.09
C SER A 238 -9.84 4.85 -6.97
N CYS A 239 -8.52 4.97 -7.06
CA CYS A 239 -7.78 6.22 -6.91
C CYS A 239 -6.65 6.28 -7.94
N ARG A 240 -6.69 7.27 -8.83
CA ARG A 240 -5.62 7.48 -9.80
C ARG A 240 -4.36 7.98 -9.10
N MET A 241 -3.32 7.14 -9.09
CA MET A 241 -2.04 7.48 -8.46
C MET A 241 -1.06 8.12 -9.45
N ASP A 242 -0.32 9.12 -8.99
CA ASP A 242 0.75 9.78 -9.73
C ASP A 242 2.13 9.37 -9.17
N VAL A 243 2.81 8.45 -9.84
CA VAL A 243 4.10 7.87 -9.42
C VAL A 243 5.31 8.49 -10.11
N ARG A 244 5.16 9.68 -10.72
CA ARG A 244 6.27 10.41 -11.38
C ARG A 244 7.52 10.53 -10.50
N TRP A 245 7.31 10.82 -9.22
CA TRP A 245 8.37 11.15 -8.27
C TRP A 245 8.69 10.03 -7.29
N PHE A 246 8.29 8.79 -7.60
CA PHE A 246 8.56 7.64 -6.74
C PHE A 246 10.06 7.57 -6.35
N PRO A 247 10.41 7.33 -5.07
CA PRO A 247 9.55 7.05 -3.91
C PRO A 247 9.17 8.30 -3.08
N TYR A 248 9.41 9.52 -3.58
CA TYR A 248 9.07 10.80 -2.93
C TYR A 248 7.71 11.34 -3.39
N ASP A 249 6.76 10.45 -3.64
CA ASP A 249 5.46 10.76 -4.19
C ASP A 249 4.44 11.18 -3.13
N ARG A 250 3.44 11.95 -3.57
CA ARG A 250 2.23 12.29 -2.81
C ARG A 250 1.04 11.85 -3.62
N GLN A 251 0.09 11.18 -2.97
CA GLN A 251 -1.14 10.72 -3.60
C GLN A 251 -2.33 11.48 -3.03
N ASN A 252 -3.30 11.82 -3.89
CA ASN A 252 -4.55 12.47 -3.50
C ASN A 252 -5.71 11.56 -3.92
N CYS A 253 -6.23 10.81 -2.95
CA CYS A 253 -7.36 9.92 -3.15
C CYS A 253 -8.63 10.58 -2.62
N THR A 254 -9.66 10.65 -3.46
CA THR A 254 -10.89 11.37 -3.15
C THR A 254 -12.03 10.41 -2.89
N PHE A 255 -12.66 10.48 -1.73
CA PHE A 255 -13.89 9.74 -1.44
C PHE A 255 -15.06 10.56 -1.97
N ILE A 256 -15.93 9.95 -2.77
CA ILE A 256 -17.10 10.62 -3.35
C ILE A 256 -18.35 10.07 -2.68
N ILE A 257 -18.86 10.78 -1.68
CA ILE A 257 -19.98 10.33 -0.84
C ILE A 257 -21.23 11.14 -1.19
N SER A 258 -22.30 10.44 -1.54
CA SER A 258 -23.61 11.05 -1.84
C SER A 258 -24.70 9.97 -1.79
N SER A 259 -25.96 10.38 -1.82
CA SER A 259 -27.08 9.51 -2.14
C SER A 259 -26.97 9.03 -3.59
N TRP A 260 -27.48 7.83 -3.85
CA TRP A 260 -27.57 7.30 -5.21
C TRP A 260 -28.89 7.68 -5.88
N THR A 261 -29.99 7.58 -5.14
CA THR A 261 -31.35 7.76 -5.66
C THR A 261 -31.95 9.15 -5.39
N HIS A 262 -31.46 9.82 -4.34
CA HIS A 262 -31.99 11.10 -3.88
C HIS A 262 -31.17 12.29 -4.39
N ASP A 263 -31.88 13.34 -4.83
CA ASP A 263 -31.34 14.63 -5.24
C ASP A 263 -31.29 15.63 -4.06
N LYS A 264 -30.78 16.84 -4.29
CA LYS A 264 -30.73 17.90 -3.26
C LYS A 264 -32.10 18.26 -2.66
N GLN A 265 -33.19 18.09 -3.40
CA GLN A 265 -34.53 18.45 -2.93
C GLN A 265 -35.06 17.46 -1.90
N THR A 266 -34.58 16.22 -1.93
CA THR A 266 -34.98 15.15 -1.01
C THR A 266 -33.98 14.99 0.13
N ILE A 267 -32.68 14.89 -0.20
CA ILE A 267 -31.61 14.71 0.78
C ILE A 267 -30.51 15.76 0.56
N ASP A 268 -30.10 16.42 1.64
CA ASP A 268 -29.03 17.43 1.62
C ASP A 268 -27.89 17.03 2.57
N TYR A 269 -26.76 16.62 2.00
CA TYR A 269 -25.57 16.23 2.75
C TYR A 269 -24.74 17.43 3.21
N TRP A 270 -24.32 17.38 4.47
CA TRP A 270 -23.44 18.38 5.09
C TRP A 270 -22.34 17.70 5.90
N PRO A 271 -21.09 18.17 5.84
CA PRO A 271 -20.06 17.70 6.75
C PRO A 271 -20.27 18.32 8.14
N LEU A 272 -20.15 17.52 9.21
CA LEU A 272 -20.20 18.03 10.59
C LEU A 272 -19.00 18.92 10.92
N SER A 273 -17.83 18.56 10.39
CA SER A 273 -16.58 19.32 10.42
C SER A 273 -15.93 19.27 9.04
N SER A 274 -15.25 20.35 8.64
CA SER A 274 -14.51 20.38 7.37
C SER A 274 -13.34 19.39 7.35
N GLN A 275 -12.73 19.12 8.50
CA GLN A 275 -11.64 18.16 8.63
C GLN A 275 -12.15 16.81 9.12
N VAL A 276 -11.62 15.74 8.54
CA VAL A 276 -11.85 14.37 8.99
C VAL A 276 -11.08 14.16 10.30
N ASN A 277 -11.68 13.45 11.25
CA ASN A 277 -11.02 13.19 12.52
C ASN A 277 -9.91 12.14 12.35
N LEU A 278 -8.67 12.56 12.61
CA LEU A 278 -7.46 11.71 12.57
C LEU A 278 -6.95 11.33 13.98
N GLY A 279 -7.65 11.75 15.05
CA GLY A 279 -7.16 11.61 16.43
C GLY A 279 -6.96 10.16 16.90
N ASN A 280 -7.75 9.24 16.36
CA ASN A 280 -7.67 7.80 16.67
C ASN A 280 -6.99 6.98 15.56
N MET A 281 -6.28 7.64 14.64
CA MET A 281 -5.64 6.96 13.51
C MET A 281 -4.41 6.16 13.98
N ALA A 282 -4.37 4.88 13.66
CA ALA A 282 -3.19 4.05 13.81
C ALA A 282 -2.09 4.53 12.87
N ARG A 283 -0.87 4.62 13.38
CA ARG A 283 0.28 5.05 12.59
C ARG A 283 0.59 3.99 11.54
N ASN A 284 0.64 4.40 10.27
CA ASN A 284 1.09 3.55 9.17
C ASN A 284 2.61 3.73 8.96
N ASP A 285 3.31 2.62 8.70
CA ASP A 285 4.78 2.61 8.58
C ASP A 285 5.28 3.03 7.19
N GLU A 286 4.46 2.88 6.16
CA GLU A 286 4.79 3.24 4.79
C GLU A 286 4.26 4.63 4.40
N TRP A 287 3.05 4.98 4.85
CA TRP A 287 2.36 6.21 4.47
C TRP A 287 2.18 7.19 5.63
N GLU A 288 2.29 8.47 5.33
CA GLU A 288 1.99 9.59 6.21
C GLU A 288 0.79 10.36 5.66
N VAL A 289 -0.24 10.60 6.48
CA VAL A 289 -1.39 11.42 6.10
C VAL A 289 -1.02 12.90 6.28
N ILE A 290 -1.05 13.66 5.19
CA ILE A 290 -0.77 15.11 5.21
C ILE A 290 -2.04 15.88 5.56
N SER A 291 -3.15 15.57 4.88
CA SER A 291 -4.44 16.25 5.07
C SER A 291 -5.59 15.32 4.70
N PHE A 292 -6.72 15.47 5.39
CA PHE A 292 -7.95 14.79 5.05
C PHE A 292 -9.16 15.69 5.30
N GLU A 293 -9.73 16.24 4.22
CA GLU A 293 -10.71 17.33 4.30
C GLU A 293 -11.94 17.09 3.40
N PHE A 294 -13.11 17.48 3.88
CA PHE A 294 -14.38 17.46 3.16
C PHE A 294 -14.61 18.75 2.39
N VAL A 295 -15.04 18.60 1.14
CA VAL A 295 -15.51 19.66 0.25
C VAL A 295 -16.91 19.29 -0.23
N ARG A 296 -17.88 20.15 0.06
CA ARG A 296 -19.26 19.99 -0.43
C ARG A 296 -19.38 20.59 -1.83
N VAL A 297 -19.87 19.81 -2.77
CA VAL A 297 -20.05 20.19 -4.17
C VAL A 297 -21.47 19.85 -4.60
N GLU A 298 -22.12 20.76 -5.30
CA GLU A 298 -23.42 20.51 -5.93
C GLU A 298 -23.19 20.26 -7.42
N GLU A 299 -23.41 19.03 -7.87
CA GLU A 299 -23.23 18.67 -9.27
C GLU A 299 -24.57 18.45 -9.96
N SER A 300 -24.75 19.04 -11.14
CA SER A 300 -25.91 18.82 -12.00
C SER A 300 -25.62 17.72 -13.01
N PHE A 301 -26.42 16.65 -12.99
CA PHE A 301 -26.33 15.56 -13.97
C PHE A 301 -27.27 15.75 -15.15
N LYS A 302 -26.87 15.25 -16.33
CA LYS A 302 -27.69 15.34 -17.55
C LYS A 302 -29.05 14.64 -17.46
N CYS A 303 -29.19 13.65 -16.59
CA CYS A 303 -30.43 12.89 -16.45
C CYS A 303 -31.56 13.70 -15.83
N CYS A 304 -31.23 14.72 -15.04
CA CYS A 304 -32.07 15.13 -13.93
C CYS A 304 -32.01 16.65 -13.73
N ALA A 305 -33.15 17.28 -13.39
CA ALA A 305 -33.27 18.73 -13.33
C ALA A 305 -32.68 19.35 -12.05
N ALA A 306 -32.77 18.65 -10.92
CA ALA A 306 -32.18 19.07 -9.66
C ALA A 306 -30.71 18.62 -9.57
N PRO A 307 -29.83 19.36 -8.87
CA PRO A 307 -28.47 18.92 -8.61
C PRO A 307 -28.40 17.87 -7.50
N TRP A 308 -27.36 17.07 -7.50
CA TRP A 308 -26.97 16.16 -6.42
C TRP A 308 -25.99 16.86 -5.49
N VAL A 309 -26.06 16.55 -4.19
CA VAL A 309 -25.12 17.07 -3.19
C VAL A 309 -24.08 16.01 -2.88
N MET A 310 -22.84 16.24 -3.32
CA MET A 310 -21.72 15.34 -3.07
C MET A 310 -20.76 15.91 -2.03
N LEU A 311 -20.25 15.03 -1.19
CA LEU A 311 -19.15 15.30 -0.28
C LEU A 311 -17.88 14.62 -0.82
N TYR A 312 -16.96 15.45 -1.31
CA TYR A 312 -15.62 15.01 -1.70
C TYR A 312 -14.71 15.06 -0.48
N ALA A 313 -14.23 13.92 -0.01
CA ALA A 313 -13.22 13.87 1.05
C ALA A 313 -11.84 13.64 0.42
N HIS A 314 -10.98 14.65 0.43
CA HIS A 314 -9.64 14.59 -0.17
C HIS A 314 -8.63 14.04 0.84
N LEU A 315 -8.22 12.79 0.67
CA LEU A 315 -7.16 12.15 1.44
C LEU A 315 -5.82 12.34 0.72
N VAL A 316 -4.96 13.19 1.27
CA VAL A 316 -3.61 13.43 0.75
C VAL A 316 -2.60 12.68 1.61
N ILE A 317 -1.93 11.70 1.00
CA ILE A 317 -0.92 10.84 1.65
C ILE A 317 0.46 11.02 1.01
N ARG A 318 1.50 10.75 1.79
CA ARG A 318 2.90 10.81 1.37
C ARG A 318 3.62 9.53 1.73
N ARG A 319 4.40 9.00 0.80
CA ARG A 319 5.22 7.81 1.04
C ARG A 319 6.46 8.14 1.86
N LYS A 320 6.86 7.22 2.74
CA LYS A 320 8.15 7.24 3.43
C LYS A 320 9.20 6.52 2.58
N PRO A 321 10.21 7.23 2.04
CA PRO A 321 11.09 6.70 1.00
C PRO A 321 12.22 5.80 1.50
N LEU A 322 12.47 5.74 2.82
CA LEU A 322 13.69 5.14 3.38
C LEU A 322 13.88 3.67 2.99
N TYR A 323 12.81 2.88 2.98
CA TYR A 323 12.85 1.46 2.59
C TYR A 323 13.39 1.28 1.17
N TYR A 324 12.87 2.04 0.21
CA TYR A 324 13.27 1.98 -1.19
C TYR A 324 14.70 2.50 -1.41
N MET A 325 15.11 3.51 -0.64
CA MET A 325 16.48 4.01 -0.69
C MET A 325 17.50 2.94 -0.28
N ILE A 326 17.24 2.24 0.83
CA ILE A 326 18.15 1.22 1.36
C ILE A 326 18.15 -0.04 0.50
N ASN A 327 16.99 -0.49 0.04
CA ASN A 327 16.86 -1.80 -0.61
C ASN A 327 16.99 -1.76 -2.14
N LEU A 328 16.71 -0.62 -2.78
CA LEU A 328 16.81 -0.49 -4.25
C LEU A 328 17.96 0.41 -4.69
N VAL A 329 18.07 1.62 -4.11
CA VAL A 329 19.04 2.63 -4.58
C VAL A 329 20.47 2.28 -4.15
N ILE A 330 20.70 1.96 -2.88
CA ILE A 330 22.07 1.67 -2.37
C ILE A 330 22.71 0.45 -3.06
N PRO A 331 22.05 -0.73 -3.17
CA PRO A 331 22.67 -1.91 -3.78
C PRO A 331 23.00 -1.68 -5.26
N THR A 332 22.12 -0.98 -5.98
CA THR A 332 22.34 -0.69 -7.40
C THR A 332 23.48 0.30 -7.59
N SER A 333 23.56 1.34 -6.74
CA SER A 333 24.70 2.25 -6.71
C SER A 333 26.02 1.49 -6.48
N ILE A 334 26.08 0.57 -5.52
CA ILE A 334 27.28 -0.24 -5.25
C ILE A 334 27.65 -1.09 -6.47
N ILE A 335 26.69 -1.77 -7.10
CA ILE A 335 26.94 -2.59 -8.29
C ILE A 335 27.50 -1.73 -9.44
N THR A 336 26.99 -0.50 -9.62
CA THR A 336 27.54 0.40 -10.64
C THR A 336 28.97 0.83 -10.34
N ILE A 337 29.29 1.14 -9.08
CA ILE A 337 30.65 1.51 -8.67
C ILE A 337 31.61 0.34 -8.92
N VAL A 338 31.18 -0.89 -8.61
CA VAL A 338 31.96 -2.11 -8.87
C VAL A 338 32.15 -2.34 -10.37
N ALA A 339 31.10 -2.15 -11.19
CA ALA A 339 31.18 -2.30 -12.63
C ALA A 339 32.16 -1.30 -13.26
N VAL A 340 32.04 -0.01 -12.90
CA VAL A 340 32.92 1.06 -13.36
C VAL A 340 34.37 0.79 -12.93
N THR A 341 34.60 0.44 -11.67
CA THR A 341 35.94 0.12 -11.16
C THR A 341 36.53 -1.11 -11.84
N GLY A 342 35.73 -2.15 -12.08
CA GLY A 342 36.17 -3.38 -12.73
C GLY A 342 36.59 -3.17 -14.20
N PHE A 343 35.94 -2.27 -14.94
CA PHE A 343 36.42 -1.88 -16.27
C PHE A 343 37.81 -1.23 -16.22
N PHE A 344 38.10 -0.52 -15.13
CA PHE A 344 39.30 0.30 -14.94
C PHE A 344 40.49 -0.38 -14.28
N THR A 345 40.34 -1.63 -13.83
CA THR A 345 41.46 -2.42 -13.32
C THR A 345 42.46 -2.69 -14.45
N PRO A 346 43.74 -2.28 -14.34
CA PRO A 346 44.74 -2.54 -15.37
C PRO A 346 45.06 -4.04 -15.39
N THR A 347 44.74 -4.71 -16.49
CA THR A 347 44.97 -6.16 -16.62
C THR A 347 46.14 -6.44 -17.56
N SER A 348 47.17 -7.05 -16.99
CA SER A 348 48.43 -7.37 -17.68
C SER A 348 48.33 -8.62 -18.54
N SER A 349 47.36 -9.51 -18.28
CA SER A 349 47.17 -10.74 -19.05
C SER A 349 45.91 -10.70 -19.92
N SER A 350 45.89 -11.49 -21.01
CA SER A 350 44.74 -11.58 -21.92
C SER A 350 43.53 -12.28 -21.29
N SER A 351 43.73 -13.18 -20.32
CA SER A 351 42.64 -13.87 -19.62
C SER A 351 41.89 -12.97 -18.64
N GLU A 352 42.60 -12.12 -17.88
CA GLU A 352 41.99 -11.12 -16.98
C GLU A 352 41.19 -10.04 -17.74
N ARG A 353 41.47 -9.89 -19.03
CA ARG A 353 40.80 -8.96 -19.94
C ARG A 353 39.41 -9.47 -20.36
N ASP A 354 39.26 -10.78 -20.56
CA ASP A 354 37.97 -11.40 -20.86
C ASP A 354 37.02 -11.33 -19.64
N GLU A 355 37.56 -11.40 -18.42
CA GLU A 355 36.78 -11.24 -17.17
C GLU A 355 36.06 -9.88 -17.07
N LYS A 356 36.62 -8.82 -17.68
CA LYS A 356 35.98 -7.50 -17.74
C LYS A 356 34.69 -7.52 -18.56
N LEU A 357 34.68 -8.27 -19.66
CA LEU A 357 33.50 -8.41 -20.52
C LEU A 357 32.41 -9.21 -19.80
N TYR A 358 32.78 -10.28 -19.10
CA TYR A 358 31.86 -11.04 -18.24
C TYR A 358 31.26 -10.20 -17.12
N LEU A 359 32.07 -9.39 -16.43
CA LEU A 359 31.59 -8.44 -15.41
C LEU A 359 30.55 -7.47 -16.01
N GLY A 360 30.83 -6.94 -17.20
CA GLY A 360 29.93 -6.03 -17.91
C GLY A 360 28.58 -6.65 -18.29
N ILE A 361 28.59 -7.87 -18.82
CA ILE A 361 27.37 -8.58 -19.21
C ILE A 361 26.53 -8.96 -17.98
N ASN A 362 27.18 -9.47 -16.92
CA ASN A 362 26.48 -9.87 -15.70
C ASN A 362 25.87 -8.67 -14.97
N THR A 363 26.56 -7.53 -14.95
CA THR A 363 26.02 -6.28 -14.36
C THR A 363 24.84 -5.73 -15.16
N LEU A 364 24.87 -5.79 -16.50
CA LEU A 364 23.74 -5.42 -17.35
C LEU A 364 22.51 -6.31 -17.11
N LEU A 365 22.72 -7.64 -17.02
CA LEU A 365 21.65 -8.59 -16.71
C LEU A 365 21.02 -8.29 -15.35
N THR A 366 21.86 -8.07 -14.32
CA THR A 366 21.41 -7.79 -12.96
C THR A 366 20.60 -6.48 -12.90
N MET A 367 21.04 -5.44 -13.60
CA MET A 367 20.31 -4.17 -13.67
C MET A 367 18.98 -4.29 -14.43
N SER A 368 18.93 -5.11 -15.47
CA SER A 368 17.69 -5.38 -16.21
C SER A 368 16.66 -6.12 -15.33
N VAL A 369 17.11 -7.08 -14.50
CA VAL A 369 16.24 -7.77 -13.53
C VAL A 369 15.73 -6.80 -12.45
N MET A 370 16.60 -5.94 -11.91
CA MET A 370 16.19 -4.93 -10.93
C MET A 370 15.19 -3.93 -11.51
N MET A 371 15.39 -3.49 -12.77
CA MET A 371 14.43 -2.62 -13.46
C MET A 371 13.08 -3.32 -13.64
N LEU A 372 13.05 -4.59 -14.03
CA LEU A 372 11.82 -5.36 -14.17
C LEU A 372 11.08 -5.51 -12.84
N MET A 373 11.79 -5.74 -11.73
CA MET A 373 11.21 -5.78 -10.38
C MET A 373 10.50 -4.47 -10.04
N VAL A 374 11.11 -3.33 -10.34
CA VAL A 374 10.52 -2.01 -10.08
C VAL A 374 9.32 -1.75 -10.99
N CYS A 375 9.40 -2.11 -12.27
CA CYS A 375 8.27 -1.98 -13.20
C CYS A 375 7.04 -2.79 -12.77
N ASN A 376 7.24 -3.97 -12.16
CA ASN A 376 6.14 -4.82 -11.68
C ASN A 376 5.42 -4.24 -10.45
N GLN A 377 6.03 -3.31 -9.72
CA GLN A 377 5.42 -2.66 -8.55
C GLN A 377 4.68 -1.35 -8.92
N MET A 378 4.83 -0.87 -10.15
CA MET A 378 4.25 0.40 -10.60
C MET A 378 3.08 0.17 -11.55
N PRO A 379 2.07 1.06 -11.58
CA PRO A 379 1.00 0.94 -12.56
C PRO A 379 1.53 1.09 -13.98
N SER A 380 0.97 0.29 -14.90
CA SER A 380 1.29 0.30 -16.33
C SER A 380 0.71 1.53 -17.03
N THR A 381 1.27 2.71 -16.72
CA THR A 381 0.87 3.98 -17.34
C THR A 381 1.90 4.44 -18.38
N SER A 382 1.41 4.95 -19.51
CA SER A 382 2.25 5.52 -20.58
C SER A 382 2.34 7.05 -20.53
N THR A 383 1.68 7.69 -19.55
CA THR A 383 1.60 9.16 -19.49
C THR A 383 2.92 9.81 -19.09
N TYR A 384 3.75 9.11 -18.34
CA TYR A 384 5.05 9.58 -17.89
C TYR A 384 5.93 8.38 -17.50
N VAL A 385 7.23 8.61 -17.40
CA VAL A 385 8.21 7.62 -16.92
C VAL A 385 8.64 8.03 -15.50
N PRO A 386 8.55 7.15 -14.49
CA PRO A 386 8.96 7.45 -13.11
C PRO A 386 10.43 7.86 -12.99
N LEU A 387 10.75 8.70 -12.00
CA LEU A 387 12.11 9.16 -11.72
C LEU A 387 13.08 7.97 -11.49
N MET A 388 12.66 6.95 -10.76
CA MET A 388 13.45 5.73 -10.56
C MET A 388 13.76 5.02 -11.88
N SER A 389 12.82 4.99 -12.83
CA SER A 389 13.07 4.41 -14.16
C SER A 389 14.11 5.20 -14.94
N TRP A 390 14.10 6.55 -14.87
CA TRP A 390 15.16 7.38 -15.46
C TRP A 390 16.53 7.11 -14.84
N TYR A 391 16.59 6.89 -13.53
CA TYR A 391 17.81 6.50 -12.82
C TYR A 391 18.35 5.15 -13.34
N TYR A 392 17.52 4.11 -13.44
CA TYR A 392 17.94 2.81 -13.97
C TYR A 392 18.35 2.86 -15.44
N ILE A 393 17.62 3.60 -16.28
CA ILE A 393 17.97 3.80 -17.69
C ILE A 393 19.33 4.50 -17.81
N GLY A 394 19.60 5.52 -16.99
CA GLY A 394 20.88 6.20 -16.94
C GLY A 394 22.04 5.26 -16.56
N ILE A 395 21.84 4.44 -15.53
CA ILE A 395 22.82 3.43 -15.11
C ILE A 395 23.07 2.39 -16.20
N ILE A 396 22.01 1.86 -16.81
CA ILE A 396 22.11 0.89 -17.90
C ILE A 396 22.88 1.50 -19.07
N MET A 397 22.60 2.76 -19.43
CA MET A 397 23.31 3.48 -20.49
C MET A 397 24.80 3.65 -20.18
N VAL A 398 25.16 3.97 -18.94
CA VAL A 398 26.56 4.01 -18.47
C VAL A 398 27.23 2.64 -18.62
N ILE A 399 26.59 1.56 -18.18
CA ILE A 399 27.14 0.20 -18.28
C ILE A 399 27.29 -0.23 -19.75
N VAL A 400 26.31 0.06 -20.61
CA VAL A 400 26.36 -0.27 -22.05
C VAL A 400 27.50 0.48 -22.74
N VAL A 401 27.69 1.77 -22.46
CA VAL A 401 28.81 2.54 -23.02
C VAL A 401 30.14 2.00 -22.48
N GLY A 402 30.23 1.69 -21.18
CA GLY A 402 31.44 1.13 -20.57
C GLY A 402 31.84 -0.23 -21.15
N THR A 403 30.88 -1.13 -21.33
CA THR A 403 31.09 -2.45 -21.95
C THR A 403 31.48 -2.34 -23.42
N PHE A 404 30.88 -1.42 -24.17
CA PHE A 404 31.24 -1.18 -25.56
C PHE A 404 32.69 -0.69 -25.69
N LEU A 405 33.10 0.27 -24.85
CA LEU A 405 34.47 0.77 -24.80
C LEU A 405 35.46 -0.33 -24.41
N ALA A 406 35.15 -1.12 -23.37
CA ALA A 406 35.99 -2.25 -22.95
C ALA A 406 36.17 -3.28 -24.09
N THR A 407 35.09 -3.61 -24.81
CA THR A 407 35.15 -4.51 -25.98
C THR A 407 36.01 -3.91 -27.10
N GLY A 408 35.93 -2.59 -27.33
CA GLY A 408 36.80 -1.89 -28.27
C GLY A 408 38.29 -2.00 -27.91
N VAL A 409 38.63 -1.83 -26.63
CA VAL A 409 40.01 -2.00 -26.12
C VAL A 409 40.48 -3.45 -26.30
N LEU A 410 39.61 -4.43 -26.02
CA LEU A 410 39.89 -5.85 -26.24
C LEU A 410 40.15 -6.16 -27.72
N ALA A 411 39.35 -5.60 -28.64
CA ALA A 411 39.51 -5.79 -30.07
C ALA A 411 40.85 -5.22 -30.57
N ILE A 412 41.28 -4.05 -30.07
CA ILE A 412 42.58 -3.45 -30.40
C ILE A 412 43.72 -4.30 -29.84
N HIS A 413 43.60 -4.78 -28.60
CA HIS A 413 44.59 -5.69 -28.02
C HIS A 413 44.70 -7.01 -28.80
N GLY A 414 43.58 -7.55 -29.30
CA GLY A 414 43.56 -8.74 -30.15
C GLY A 414 44.38 -8.61 -31.44
N GLN A 415 44.62 -7.38 -31.92
CA GLN A 415 45.48 -7.13 -33.09
C GLN A 415 46.95 -7.50 -32.86
N LYS A 416 47.39 -7.65 -31.59
CA LYS A 416 48.71 -8.18 -31.20
C LYS A 416 49.01 -9.54 -31.85
N HIS A 417 48.02 -10.41 -31.99
CA HIS A 417 48.21 -11.76 -32.57
C HIS A 417 48.48 -11.73 -34.08
N TYR A 418 48.07 -10.67 -34.78
CA TYR A 418 48.19 -10.57 -36.24
C TYR A 418 49.55 -10.05 -36.73
N ASN A 419 50.48 -9.71 -35.82
CA ASN A 419 51.88 -9.30 -36.12
C ASN A 419 52.02 -8.16 -37.16
N LYS A 420 50.98 -7.35 -37.38
CA LYS A 420 51.04 -6.19 -38.29
C LYS A 420 51.62 -4.97 -37.55
N PRO A 421 52.56 -4.22 -38.16
CA PRO A 421 53.07 -2.99 -37.55
C PRO A 421 51.98 -1.92 -37.51
N ILE A 422 51.97 -1.11 -36.45
CA ILE A 422 51.09 0.05 -36.31
C ILE A 422 51.39 1.07 -37.43
N SER A 423 50.36 1.69 -37.99
CA SER A 423 50.48 2.74 -39.01
C SER A 423 51.28 3.94 -38.48
N ASP A 424 52.12 4.55 -39.33
CA ASP A 424 53.00 5.67 -38.94
C ASP A 424 52.24 6.90 -38.41
N ARG A 425 50.97 7.08 -38.79
CA ARG A 425 50.10 8.15 -38.25
C ARG A 425 49.72 7.91 -36.79
N VAL A 426 49.37 6.67 -36.44
CA VAL A 426 49.04 6.27 -35.07
C VAL A 426 50.29 6.31 -34.20
N ARG A 427 51.45 5.93 -34.74
CA ARG A 427 52.74 6.06 -34.06
C ARG A 427 53.01 7.52 -33.67
N LYS A 428 52.90 8.47 -34.61
CA LYS A 428 53.06 9.91 -34.31
C LYS A 428 52.09 10.45 -33.26
N LEU A 429 50.87 9.92 -33.20
CA LEU A 429 49.87 10.29 -32.19
C LEU A 429 50.26 9.81 -30.79
N VAL A 430 50.82 8.60 -30.68
CA VAL A 430 51.28 8.02 -29.40
C VAL A 430 52.49 8.77 -28.83
N TYR A 431 53.36 9.33 -29.67
CA TYR A 431 54.52 10.14 -29.28
C TYR A 431 54.19 11.62 -29.01
N ASN A 432 52.94 12.04 -29.15
CA ASN A 432 52.53 13.43 -28.93
C ASN A 432 52.53 13.74 -27.41
N PRO A 433 52.98 14.92 -26.93
CA PRO A 433 52.94 15.33 -25.51
C PRO A 433 51.60 15.15 -24.79
N VAL A 434 50.49 14.99 -25.52
CA VAL A 434 49.18 14.62 -24.98
C VAL A 434 49.21 13.24 -24.29
N VAL A 435 49.99 12.28 -24.77
CA VAL A 435 50.12 10.95 -24.14
C VAL A 435 51.01 11.00 -22.89
N GLU A 436 51.99 11.91 -22.87
CA GLU A 436 52.84 12.19 -21.72
C GLU A 436 52.05 12.85 -20.57
N PHE A 437 51.01 13.64 -20.91
CA PHE A 437 50.04 14.18 -19.95
C PHE A 437 49.17 13.11 -19.27
N PHE A 438 48.93 11.96 -19.93
CA PHE A 438 48.10 10.86 -19.40
C PHE A 438 48.88 9.78 -18.61
N ILE A 439 50.10 10.09 -18.14
CA ILE A 439 50.89 9.32 -17.16
C ILE A 439 51.07 7.83 -17.53
N LEU A 440 51.53 7.54 -18.75
CA LEU A 440 52.16 6.26 -19.05
C LEU A 440 53.56 6.50 -19.64
N SER A 441 54.59 6.25 -18.83
CA SER A 441 55.94 6.10 -19.35
C SER A 441 56.03 4.76 -20.10
N PRO A 442 56.56 4.73 -21.34
CA PRO A 442 56.72 3.48 -22.08
C PRO A 442 57.63 2.51 -21.31
N PRO A 443 57.34 1.19 -21.32
CA PRO A 443 58.17 0.22 -20.61
C PRO A 443 59.60 0.24 -21.18
N THR A 444 60.60 0.15 -20.30
CA THR A 444 62.03 0.25 -20.66
C THR A 444 62.44 -0.72 -21.77
N SER A 445 61.86 -1.93 -21.77
CA SER A 445 62.05 -2.92 -22.84
C SER A 445 61.58 -2.45 -24.22
N LEU A 446 60.52 -1.66 -24.30
CA LEU A 446 60.03 -1.10 -25.56
C LEU A 446 60.94 0.04 -26.05
N ILE A 447 61.47 0.86 -25.13
CA ILE A 447 62.43 1.92 -25.42
C ILE A 447 63.74 1.33 -25.98
N ASP A 448 64.24 0.25 -25.38
CA ASP A 448 65.41 -0.48 -25.87
C ASP A 448 65.18 -1.08 -27.27
N LEU A 449 63.98 -1.60 -27.53
CA LEU A 449 63.60 -2.08 -28.87
C LEU A 449 63.39 -0.94 -29.89
N TRP A 450 62.95 0.25 -29.47
CA TRP A 450 62.83 1.41 -30.35
C TRP A 450 64.18 2.02 -30.73
N THR A 451 65.13 2.01 -29.80
CA THR A 451 66.52 2.42 -30.06
C THR A 451 67.27 1.41 -30.93
N GLU A 452 67.09 0.09 -30.69
CA GLU A 452 67.73 -0.98 -31.49
C GLU A 452 67.27 -0.98 -32.97
N PHE A 453 66.01 -0.58 -33.23
CA PHE A 453 65.46 -0.53 -34.59
C PHE A 453 65.44 0.87 -35.22
N GLY A 454 66.05 1.88 -34.58
CA GLY A 454 66.23 3.23 -35.15
C GLY A 454 64.95 4.07 -35.27
N VAL A 455 63.96 3.83 -34.41
CA VAL A 455 62.68 4.57 -34.40
C VAL A 455 62.79 5.90 -33.65
N ILE A 456 63.72 5.99 -32.69
CA ILE A 456 64.04 7.20 -31.91
C ILE A 456 65.48 7.60 -32.24
N SER A 457 65.71 8.87 -32.58
CA SER A 457 67.07 9.41 -32.77
C SER A 457 67.75 9.62 -31.42
N GLU A 458 68.99 9.19 -31.30
CA GLU A 458 69.86 9.30 -30.13
C GLU A 458 70.01 10.79 -29.72
N GLN A 459 69.17 11.29 -28.81
CA GLN A 459 69.40 12.59 -28.19
C GLN A 459 69.00 12.60 -26.71
N ARG A 460 70.05 12.69 -25.88
CA ARG A 460 70.11 12.87 -24.41
C ARG A 460 69.76 11.67 -23.53
N HIS A 461 70.79 10.90 -23.17
CA HIS A 461 71.27 10.81 -21.77
C HIS A 461 72.62 10.05 -21.77
N SER A 462 73.72 10.78 -21.95
CA SER A 462 75.06 10.30 -21.57
C SER A 462 75.68 11.33 -20.66
N THR A 463 75.24 11.32 -19.40
CA THR A 463 75.91 12.01 -18.29
C THR A 463 75.90 11.08 -17.09
N HIS A 464 76.56 9.93 -17.25
CA HIS A 464 77.28 9.25 -16.18
C HIS A 464 78.02 8.06 -16.80
N LEU A 465 79.29 8.28 -17.18
CA LEU A 465 80.25 7.20 -17.37
C LEU A 465 81.43 7.49 -16.44
N ASP A 466 81.85 6.46 -15.71
CA ASP A 466 82.83 6.50 -14.62
C ASP A 466 84.19 7.12 -15.02
N PRO A 467 84.86 7.85 -14.11
CA PRO A 467 86.10 8.59 -14.41
C PRO A 467 87.37 7.74 -14.61
N LEU A 468 87.27 6.40 -14.69
CA LEU A 468 88.44 5.51 -14.79
C LEU A 468 88.84 5.05 -16.20
N LEU A 469 88.18 5.54 -17.26
CA LEU A 469 88.48 5.14 -18.65
C LEU A 469 89.31 6.17 -19.45
N VAL A 470 89.83 7.23 -18.82
CA VAL A 470 90.52 8.33 -19.52
C VAL A 470 92.04 8.08 -19.72
N GLN A 471 92.60 6.97 -19.24
CA GLN A 471 94.00 6.61 -19.49
C GLN A 471 94.13 5.37 -20.38
N MET A 472 93.81 5.51 -21.67
CA MET A 472 94.28 4.56 -22.67
C MET A 472 94.66 5.31 -23.95
N ASP A 473 95.87 5.03 -24.45
CA ASP A 473 96.39 5.60 -25.69
C ASP A 473 95.47 5.31 -26.90
N PRO A 474 95.31 6.27 -27.82
CA PRO A 474 94.37 6.19 -28.94
C PRO A 474 94.66 5.02 -29.90
N VAL A 475 95.90 4.52 -29.93
CA VAL A 475 96.31 3.38 -30.76
C VAL A 475 95.79 2.05 -30.20
N THR A 476 95.71 1.90 -28.88
CA THR A 476 95.26 0.68 -28.20
C THR A 476 93.73 0.53 -28.28
N ALA A 477 93.00 1.66 -28.20
CA ALA A 477 91.56 1.71 -28.39
C ALA A 477 91.13 1.35 -29.83
N ALA A 478 91.89 1.79 -30.84
CA ALA A 478 91.63 1.45 -32.25
C ALA A 478 91.88 -0.04 -32.54
N LYS A 479 92.94 -0.62 -31.95
CA LYS A 479 93.26 -2.05 -32.08
C LYS A 479 92.23 -2.95 -31.39
N MET A 480 91.73 -2.56 -30.22
CA MET A 480 90.61 -3.25 -29.56
C MET A 480 89.28 -3.13 -30.33
N LYS A 481 88.99 -1.97 -30.94
CA LYS A 481 87.83 -1.81 -31.83
C LYS A 481 87.91 -2.73 -33.06
N ALA A 482 89.10 -2.89 -33.65
CA ALA A 482 89.32 -3.77 -34.80
C ALA A 482 89.21 -5.26 -34.43
N LEU A 483 89.77 -5.67 -33.29
CA LEU A 483 89.65 -7.03 -32.76
C LEU A 483 88.19 -7.37 -32.39
N ARG A 484 87.45 -6.45 -31.75
CA ARG A 484 86.03 -6.64 -31.42
C ARG A 484 85.14 -6.70 -32.66
N LYS A 485 85.48 -5.95 -33.72
CA LYS A 485 84.77 -5.98 -35.02
C LYS A 485 85.04 -7.28 -35.80
N ASN A 486 86.22 -7.88 -35.64
CA ASN A 486 86.55 -9.17 -36.26
C ASN A 486 86.01 -10.36 -35.45
N GLN A 487 86.00 -10.30 -34.12
CA GLN A 487 85.46 -11.37 -33.26
C GLN A 487 83.92 -11.47 -33.37
N TYR A 488 83.22 -10.38 -33.71
CA TYR A 488 81.77 -10.41 -33.96
C TYR A 488 81.38 -10.87 -35.37
N ARG A 489 82.35 -11.01 -36.29
CA ARG A 489 82.12 -11.48 -37.67
C ARG A 489 82.24 -13.00 -37.81
N MET A 490 82.66 -13.70 -36.76
CA MET A 490 83.00 -15.13 -36.80
C MET A 490 82.31 -15.91 -35.67
N SER A 491 80.98 -15.86 -35.61
CA SER A 491 80.08 -16.96 -35.20
C SER A 491 78.66 -16.42 -34.99
N MET A 492 77.92 -16.16 -36.07
CA MET A 492 76.47 -16.14 -35.97
C MET A 492 75.90 -16.48 -37.34
N ASP A 493 75.37 -17.69 -37.45
CA ASP A 493 74.70 -18.17 -38.64
C ASP A 493 73.63 -17.14 -39.06
N THR A 494 73.71 -16.70 -40.30
CA THR A 494 72.80 -15.70 -40.89
C THR A 494 71.32 -16.11 -40.78
N SER A 495 71.04 -17.41 -40.64
CA SER A 495 69.72 -17.99 -40.38
C SER A 495 69.24 -17.73 -38.93
N GLN A 496 70.12 -17.90 -37.94
CA GLN A 496 69.83 -17.68 -36.52
C GLN A 496 69.74 -16.19 -36.18
N ALA A 497 70.55 -15.34 -36.82
CA ALA A 497 70.41 -13.89 -36.71
C ALA A 497 69.08 -13.39 -37.31
N ARG A 498 68.62 -13.98 -38.43
CA ARG A 498 67.32 -13.66 -39.05
C ARG A 498 66.14 -14.14 -38.19
N SER A 499 66.22 -15.32 -37.57
CA SER A 499 65.16 -15.84 -36.69
C SER A 499 65.05 -15.02 -35.40
N VAL A 500 66.18 -14.65 -34.79
CA VAL A 500 66.23 -13.76 -33.61
C VAL A 500 65.70 -12.36 -33.97
N LYS A 501 66.06 -11.80 -35.14
CA LYS A 501 65.52 -10.51 -35.58
C LYS A 501 64.02 -10.55 -35.84
N LYS A 502 63.50 -11.66 -36.37
CA LYS A 502 62.05 -11.89 -36.57
C LYS A 502 61.31 -12.00 -35.22
N GLN A 503 61.86 -12.72 -34.25
CA GLN A 503 61.31 -12.80 -32.88
C GLN A 503 61.33 -11.44 -32.17
N LYS A 504 62.42 -10.68 -32.27
CA LYS A 504 62.50 -9.32 -31.73
C LYS A 504 61.49 -8.37 -32.39
N MET A 505 61.30 -8.46 -33.70
CA MET A 505 60.30 -7.69 -34.44
C MET A 505 58.87 -8.03 -34.00
N GLN A 506 58.54 -9.32 -33.83
CA GLN A 506 57.24 -9.75 -33.31
C GLN A 506 57.01 -9.26 -31.87
N ARG A 507 58.04 -9.35 -31.02
CA ARG A 507 58.00 -8.83 -29.64
C ARG A 507 57.80 -7.32 -29.61
N ARG A 508 58.43 -6.58 -30.52
CA ARG A 508 58.24 -5.13 -30.69
C ARG A 508 56.79 -4.80 -31.06
N CYS A 509 56.26 -5.41 -32.12
CA CYS A 509 54.88 -5.18 -32.55
C CYS A 509 53.89 -5.52 -31.43
N SER A 510 54.10 -6.63 -30.74
CA SER A 510 53.30 -7.03 -29.58
C SER A 510 53.28 -5.97 -28.47
N LEU A 511 54.46 -5.49 -28.07
CA LEU A 511 54.59 -4.49 -27.00
C LEU A 511 54.06 -3.11 -27.44
N GLU A 512 54.16 -2.75 -28.72
CA GLU A 512 53.58 -1.52 -29.27
C GLU A 512 52.05 -1.55 -29.22
N TRP A 513 51.41 -2.67 -29.59
CA TRP A 513 49.95 -2.83 -29.50
C TRP A 513 49.47 -2.88 -28.05
N GLU A 514 50.24 -3.50 -27.15
CA GLU A 514 49.93 -3.56 -25.72
C GLU A 514 50.03 -2.18 -25.05
N PHE A 515 51.07 -1.41 -25.40
CA PHE A 515 51.23 -0.03 -24.95
C PHE A 515 50.11 0.86 -25.51
N LEU A 516 49.79 0.76 -26.81
CA LEU A 516 48.69 1.51 -27.43
C LEU A 516 47.35 1.19 -26.77
N ALA A 517 47.06 -0.10 -26.51
CA ALA A 517 45.83 -0.51 -25.85
C ALA A 517 45.74 0.06 -24.42
N ASN A 518 46.83 0.04 -23.66
CA ASN A 518 46.86 0.60 -22.31
C ASN A 518 46.72 2.13 -22.30
N VAL A 519 47.33 2.83 -23.27
CA VAL A 519 47.17 4.29 -23.44
C VAL A 519 45.72 4.63 -23.79
N LEU A 520 45.12 3.91 -24.74
CA LEU A 520 43.72 4.11 -25.12
C LEU A 520 42.76 3.79 -23.97
N ASP A 521 43.01 2.72 -23.21
CA ASP A 521 42.22 2.36 -22.02
C ASP A 521 42.21 3.49 -20.99
N ARG A 522 43.36 4.11 -20.70
CA ARG A 522 43.48 5.25 -19.75
C ARG A 522 42.84 6.54 -20.25
N ILE A 523 42.94 6.83 -21.56
CA ILE A 523 42.28 8.00 -22.16
C ILE A 523 40.76 7.81 -22.13
N LEU A 524 40.28 6.66 -22.59
CA LEU A 524 38.85 6.31 -22.55
C LEU A 524 38.32 6.27 -21.12
N LEU A 525 39.13 5.84 -20.15
CA LEU A 525 38.80 5.88 -18.73
C LEU A 525 38.61 7.29 -18.22
N THR A 526 39.49 8.23 -18.58
CA THR A 526 39.36 9.61 -18.11
C THR A 526 38.12 10.28 -18.69
N VAL A 527 37.85 10.04 -19.98
CA VAL A 527 36.63 10.51 -20.65
C VAL A 527 35.38 9.85 -20.05
N PHE A 528 35.42 8.55 -19.79
CA PHE A 528 34.30 7.81 -19.20
C PHE A 528 34.04 8.22 -17.75
N CYS A 529 35.08 8.39 -16.92
CA CYS A 529 34.96 8.95 -15.57
C CYS A 529 34.33 10.35 -15.58
N GLY A 530 34.74 11.21 -16.52
CA GLY A 530 34.13 12.53 -16.69
C GLY A 530 32.66 12.43 -17.09
N PHE A 531 32.33 11.51 -18.00
CA PHE A 531 30.95 11.24 -18.43
C PHE A 531 30.10 10.67 -17.29
N THR A 532 30.57 9.67 -16.55
CA THR A 532 29.85 9.08 -15.42
C THR A 532 29.67 10.07 -14.29
N PHE A 533 30.68 10.90 -14.01
CA PHE A 533 30.55 12.00 -13.05
C PHE A 533 29.52 13.03 -13.51
N ALA A 534 29.51 13.41 -14.79
CA ALA A 534 28.49 14.31 -15.33
C ALA A 534 27.09 13.72 -15.23
N VAL A 535 26.91 12.44 -15.58
CA VAL A 535 25.63 11.72 -15.43
C VAL A 535 25.22 11.63 -13.97
N PHE A 536 26.14 11.33 -13.05
CA PHE A 536 25.87 11.29 -11.62
C PHE A 536 25.49 12.67 -11.09
N VAL A 537 26.17 13.74 -11.48
CA VAL A 537 25.83 15.12 -11.12
C VAL A 537 24.48 15.53 -11.70
N ILE A 538 24.11 15.08 -12.89
CA ILE A 538 22.77 15.29 -13.43
C ILE A 538 21.75 14.52 -12.58
N LEU A 539 21.96 13.24 -12.29
CA LEU A 539 21.03 12.43 -11.50
C LEU A 539 20.85 12.96 -10.05
N VAL A 540 21.94 13.34 -9.37
CA VAL A 540 21.93 13.89 -8.01
C VAL A 540 21.50 15.36 -7.99
N GLY A 541 21.84 16.13 -9.03
CA GLY A 541 21.39 17.50 -9.21
C GLY A 541 19.88 17.58 -9.40
N PHE A 542 19.29 16.59 -10.08
CA PHE A 542 17.84 16.39 -10.10
C PHE A 542 17.32 16.13 -8.69
N ASP A 543 17.90 15.19 -7.93
CA ASP A 543 17.48 14.88 -6.55
C ASP A 543 17.52 16.11 -5.61
N SER A 544 18.59 16.91 -5.67
CA SER A 544 18.78 18.12 -4.86
C SER A 544 17.80 19.25 -5.22
N PHE A 545 17.50 19.42 -6.50
CA PHE A 545 16.51 20.39 -6.96
C PHE A 545 15.10 20.03 -6.45
N PHE A 546 14.78 18.73 -6.38
CA PHE A 546 13.47 18.25 -5.92
C PHE A 546 13.32 18.17 -4.40
N THR A 547 14.38 17.87 -3.64
CA THR A 547 14.34 18.02 -2.17
C THR A 547 14.12 19.47 -1.75
N VAL A 548 14.65 20.43 -2.51
CA VAL A 548 14.41 21.86 -2.28
C VAL A 548 12.98 22.26 -2.67
N HIS A 549 12.45 21.78 -3.80
CA HIS A 549 11.09 22.12 -4.23
C HIS A 549 9.99 21.50 -3.36
N THR A 550 10.20 20.29 -2.84
CA THR A 550 9.27 19.65 -1.88
C THR A 550 9.27 20.36 -0.51
N LYS A 551 10.39 20.97 -0.10
CA LYS A 551 10.45 21.89 1.06
C LYS A 551 9.88 23.29 0.76
N SER A 552 9.96 23.77 -0.48
CA SER A 552 9.41 25.07 -0.88
C SER A 552 7.88 25.06 -0.95
N ALA A 553 7.27 23.93 -1.34
CA ALA A 553 5.82 23.71 -1.27
C ALA A 553 5.27 23.54 0.17
N HIS A 554 6.08 23.82 1.19
CA HIS A 554 5.73 23.84 2.61
C HIS A 554 5.74 25.27 3.21
N LYS A 555 5.83 26.32 2.38
CA LYS A 555 5.63 27.71 2.80
C LYS A 555 4.42 28.34 2.13
#